data_AF-A0A1E1V9W6-F1
#
_entry.id   AF-A0A1E1V9W6-F1
#
_cell.length_a   1.000
_cell.length_b   1.000
_cell.length_c   1.000
_cell.angle_alpha   90.00
_cell.angle_beta   90.00
_cell.angle_gamma   90.00
#
_symmetry.space_group_name_H-M   'P 1'
#
loop_
_entity.id
_entity.type
_entity.pdbx_description
1 polymer ?
#
loop_
_entity_poly.entity_id
_entity_poly.type
_entity_poly.pdbx_seq_one_letter_code
_entity_poly.pdbx_strand_id
1 'polypeptide(L)'
;MVKLDPAADQYWYLDDPTLRRGDIVVTHADVLVFEGRAGQNHRASDFTALSRSQLVSKATQQRVGAAAGGHKPVLPAGVQTMAARDPEN
;
A
#
# COMPACT_ATOMS: atom_id res chain seq x y z
N MET A 1 19.57 -12.79 -11.92
CA MET A 1 18.96 -11.65 -11.20
C MET A 1 17.94 -11.04 -12.14
N VAL A 2 16.65 -11.11 -11.79
CA VAL A 2 15.59 -10.46 -12.57
C VAL A 2 15.72 -8.96 -12.37
N LYS A 3 15.73 -8.20 -13.46
CA LYS A 3 15.74 -6.73 -13.40
C LYS A 3 14.29 -6.27 -13.46
N LEU A 4 13.78 -5.83 -12.32
CA LEU A 4 12.44 -5.27 -12.19
C LEU A 4 12.50 -3.79 -12.56
N ASP A 5 11.64 -3.34 -13.46
CA ASP A 5 11.54 -1.94 -13.87
C ASP A 5 10.08 -1.48 -13.81
N PRO A 6 9.64 -0.90 -12.68
CA PRO A 6 8.27 -0.45 -12.49
C PRO A 6 7.82 0.66 -13.44
N ALA A 7 8.76 1.37 -14.08
CA ALA A 7 8.46 2.46 -15.00
C ALA A 7 8.30 1.96 -16.43
N ALA A 8 9.06 0.93 -16.82
CA ALA A 8 9.03 0.35 -18.16
C ALA A 8 8.03 -0.81 -18.29
N ASP A 9 7.74 -1.54 -17.21
CA ASP A 9 6.84 -2.69 -17.21
C ASP A 9 5.79 -2.57 -16.10
N GLN A 10 4.53 -2.42 -16.50
CA GLN A 10 3.40 -2.35 -15.57
C GLN A 10 3.13 -3.66 -14.80
N TYR A 11 3.68 -4.78 -15.27
CA TYR A 11 3.48 -6.11 -14.69
C TYR A 11 4.75 -6.67 -14.02
N TRP A 12 5.76 -5.83 -13.79
CA TRP A 12 7.04 -6.22 -13.16
C TRP A 12 6.87 -7.09 -11.90
N TYR A 13 5.82 -6.81 -11.12
CA TYR A 13 5.53 -7.45 -9.84
C TYR A 13 5.11 -8.93 -9.97
N LEU A 14 4.73 -9.40 -11.16
CA LEU A 14 4.46 -10.82 -11.40
C LEU A 14 5.74 -11.66 -11.35
N ASP A 15 6.88 -11.05 -11.65
CA ASP A 15 8.18 -11.71 -11.70
C ASP A 15 9.07 -11.41 -10.49
N ASP A 16 8.60 -10.63 -9.51
CA ASP A 16 9.36 -10.30 -8.32
C ASP A 16 9.49 -11.53 -7.38
N PRO A 17 10.70 -12.12 -7.26
CA PRO A 17 10.89 -13.33 -6.46
C PRO A 17 10.94 -13.04 -4.95
N THR A 18 10.96 -11.75 -4.56
CA THR A 18 11.09 -11.33 -3.18
C THR A 18 9.76 -11.25 -2.45
N LEU A 19 8.64 -11.26 -3.19
CA LEU A 19 7.29 -11.14 -2.65
C LEU A 19 6.94 -12.26 -1.67
N ARG A 20 6.44 -11.83 -0.51
CA ARG A 20 5.93 -12.69 0.56
C ARG A 20 4.50 -12.31 0.88
N ARG A 21 3.73 -13.32 1.29
CA ARG A 21 2.32 -13.14 1.63
C ARG A 21 2.15 -12.00 2.66
N GLY A 22 1.35 -11.00 2.30
CA GLY A 22 1.12 -9.78 3.07
C GLY A 22 1.87 -8.55 2.56
N ASP A 23 2.80 -8.70 1.62
CA ASP A 23 3.50 -7.57 1.01
C ASP A 23 2.54 -6.69 0.22
N ILE A 24 2.79 -5.38 0.28
CA ILE A 24 2.01 -4.36 -0.39
C ILE A 24 2.78 -3.91 -1.62
N VAL A 25 2.16 -4.07 -2.78
CA VAL A 25 2.71 -3.67 -4.08
C VAL A 25 2.00 -2.41 -4.54
N VAL A 26 2.76 -1.32 -4.65
CA VAL A 26 2.25 -0.07 -5.23
C VAL A 26 2.59 -0.07 -6.71
N THR A 27 1.55 -0.03 -7.55
CA THR A 27 1.68 0.10 -9.00
C THR A 27 1.25 1.48 -9.43
N HIS A 28 1.49 1.82 -10.70
CA HIS A 28 0.98 3.08 -11.27
C HIS A 28 -0.55 3.17 -11.31
N ALA A 29 -1.24 2.03 -11.38
CA ALA A 29 -2.69 1.99 -11.48
C ALA A 29 -3.38 1.86 -10.11
N ASP A 30 -2.83 1.03 -9.24
CA ASP A 30 -3.48 0.60 -8.01
C ASP A 30 -2.49 0.11 -6.95
N VAL A 31 -3.00 -0.04 -5.73
CA VAL A 31 -2.28 -0.71 -4.64
C VAL A 31 -2.82 -2.11 -4.42
N LEU A 32 -1.94 -3.08 -4.55
CA LEU A 32 -2.23 -4.51 -4.43
C LEU A 32 -1.56 -5.08 -3.18
N VAL A 33 -2.10 -6.19 -2.69
CA VAL A 33 -1.53 -7.00 -1.62
C VAL A 33 -1.27 -8.39 -2.17
N PHE A 34 -0.06 -8.89 -1.99
CA PHE A 34 0.30 -10.24 -2.41
C PHE A 34 -0.22 -11.25 -1.39
N GLU A 35 -1.12 -12.13 -1.81
CA GLU A 35 -1.73 -13.18 -0.99
C GLU A 35 -1.27 -14.59 -1.42
N GLY A 36 -0.49 -14.69 -2.50
CA GLY A 36 0.05 -15.93 -3.06
C GLY A 36 1.16 -16.58 -2.24
N ARG A 37 1.82 -17.58 -2.85
CA ARG A 37 2.96 -18.28 -2.26
C ARG A 37 4.28 -17.63 -2.71
N ALA A 38 5.25 -17.56 -1.81
CA ALA A 38 6.59 -17.09 -2.14
C ALA A 38 7.20 -17.94 -3.29
N GLY A 39 7.97 -17.30 -4.15
CA GLY A 39 8.49 -17.91 -5.37
C GLY A 39 8.58 -16.89 -6.49
N GLN A 40 8.62 -17.39 -7.72
CA GLN A 40 8.75 -16.60 -8.95
C GLN A 40 7.58 -16.92 -9.88
N ASN A 41 7.28 -16.02 -10.81
CA ASN A 41 6.24 -16.19 -11.84
C ASN A 41 4.82 -16.29 -11.23
N HIS A 42 4.48 -15.29 -10.41
CA HIS A 42 3.20 -15.14 -9.73
C HIS A 42 2.05 -14.90 -10.70
N ARG A 43 0.82 -15.21 -10.30
CA ARG A 43 -0.38 -14.98 -11.12
C ARG A 43 -1.11 -13.75 -10.63
N ALA A 44 -1.85 -13.07 -11.52
CA ALA A 44 -2.69 -11.94 -11.13
C ALA A 44 -3.68 -12.30 -9.99
N SER A 45 -4.16 -13.56 -9.95
CA SER A 45 -5.05 -14.07 -8.91
C SER A 45 -4.42 -14.17 -7.52
N ASP A 46 -3.08 -14.09 -7.43
CA ASP A 46 -2.34 -14.04 -6.16
C ASP A 46 -2.34 -12.64 -5.55
N PHE A 47 -2.92 -11.65 -6.23
CA PHE A 47 -2.97 -10.27 -5.81
C PHE A 47 -4.40 -9.82 -5.54
N THR A 48 -4.60 -9.18 -4.40
CA THR A 48 -5.88 -8.62 -3.97
C THR A 48 -5.74 -7.11 -3.81
N ALA A 49 -6.76 -6.33 -4.21
CA ALA A 49 -6.77 -4.89 -3.98
C ALA A 49 -6.63 -4.56 -2.48
N LEU A 50 -5.82 -3.56 -2.12
CA LEU A 50 -5.53 -3.19 -0.73
C LEU A 50 -6.78 -3.03 0.14
N SER A 51 -7.85 -2.43 -0.41
CA SER A 51 -9.11 -2.21 0.32
C SER A 51 -9.88 -3.50 0.64
N ARG A 52 -9.63 -4.58 -0.11
CA ARG A 52 -10.30 -5.88 0.00
C ARG A 52 -9.46 -6.92 0.75
N SER A 53 -8.15 -6.71 0.88
CA SER A 53 -7.30 -7.66 1.59
C SER A 53 -7.64 -7.69 3.08
N GLN A 54 -7.64 -8.89 3.65
CA GLN A 54 -7.76 -9.12 5.09
C GLN A 54 -6.39 -9.26 5.78
N LEU A 55 -5.31 -9.33 5.00
CA LEU A 55 -3.94 -9.46 5.53
C LEU A 55 -3.39 -8.13 6.06
N VAL A 56 -4.00 -7.02 5.64
CA VAL A 56 -3.56 -5.66 6.01
C VAL A 56 -4.63 -4.98 6.84
N SER A 57 -4.28 -4.49 8.03
CA SER A 57 -5.18 -3.76 8.91
C SER A 57 -5.75 -2.50 8.26
N LYS A 58 -6.99 -2.14 8.59
CA LYS A 58 -7.67 -0.94 8.04
C LYS A 58 -6.87 0.36 8.22
N ALA A 59 -6.20 0.54 9.35
CA ALA A 59 -5.34 1.70 9.58
C ALA A 59 -4.15 1.75 8.59
N THR A 60 -3.53 0.61 8.30
CA THR A 60 -2.45 0.52 7.30
C THR A 60 -2.99 0.74 5.90
N GLN A 61 -4.16 0.19 5.56
CA GLN A 61 -4.81 0.42 4.27
C GLN A 61 -5.03 1.92 4.01
N GLN A 62 -5.50 2.67 5.01
CA GLN A 62 -5.70 4.11 4.92
C GLN A 62 -4.38 4.87 4.72
N ARG A 63 -3.34 4.54 5.51
CA ARG A 63 -2.03 5.18 5.41
C ARG A 63 -1.38 4.97 4.05
N VAL A 64 -1.43 3.75 3.54
CA VAL A 64 -0.86 3.40 2.24
C VAL A 64 -1.67 4.02 1.10
N GLY A 65 -3.01 4.00 1.16
CA GLY A 65 -3.85 4.66 0.17
C GLY A 65 -3.58 6.17 0.09
N ALA A 66 -3.42 6.83 1.24
CA ALA A 66 -3.05 8.25 1.28
C ALA A 66 -1.64 8.54 0.71
N ALA A 67 -0.70 7.61 0.87
CA ALA A 67 0.65 7.74 0.34
C ALA A 67 0.74 7.47 -1.17
N ALA A 68 -0.03 6.52 -1.69
CA ALA A 68 -0.08 6.19 -3.11
C ALA A 68 -0.95 7.16 -3.93
N GLY A 69 -2.00 7.73 -3.32
CA GLY A 69 -2.97 8.63 -3.96
C GLY A 69 -2.54 10.10 -4.02
N GLY A 70 -1.31 10.39 -4.46
CA GLY A 70 -0.75 11.75 -4.59
C GLY A 70 -1.56 12.76 -5.43
N HIS A 71 -2.70 12.38 -6.01
CA HIS A 71 -3.73 13.30 -6.50
C HIS A 71 -4.92 13.33 -5.50
N LYS A 72 -4.79 14.19 -4.48
CA LYS A 72 -5.69 14.48 -3.32
C LYS A 72 -7.21 14.69 -3.63
N PRO A 73 -8.18 14.61 -2.67
CA PRO A 73 -8.10 15.35 -1.38
C PRO A 73 -8.84 14.83 -0.10
N VAL A 74 -8.50 15.56 0.99
CA VAL A 74 -9.19 15.80 2.28
C VAL A 74 -8.78 14.96 3.51
N LEU A 75 -8.42 15.72 4.55
CA LEU A 75 -7.99 15.31 5.89
C LEU A 75 -9.12 14.63 6.66
N PRO A 76 -8.85 13.65 7.54
CA PRO A 76 -9.82 13.30 8.56
C PRO A 76 -9.93 14.46 9.56
N ALA A 77 -11.11 15.07 9.63
CA ALA A 77 -11.52 15.92 10.72
C ALA A 77 -11.39 15.13 12.04
N GLY A 78 -10.63 15.64 13.01
CA GLY A 78 -10.70 15.14 14.39
C GLY A 78 -9.39 14.81 15.12
N VAL A 79 -8.21 15.22 14.65
CA VAL A 79 -7.04 15.25 15.55
C VAL A 79 -7.03 16.57 16.33
N GLN A 80 -7.54 16.45 17.55
CA GLN A 80 -7.63 17.47 18.58
C GLN A 80 -6.29 18.20 18.75
N THR A 81 -6.31 19.52 18.56
CA THR A 81 -5.24 20.43 18.95
C THR A 81 -5.11 20.39 20.47
N MET A 82 -4.25 19.51 20.98
CA MET A 82 -3.77 19.57 22.35
C MET A 82 -2.73 20.69 22.42
N ALA A 83 -3.19 21.91 22.63
CA ALA A 83 -2.35 23.03 23.03
C ALA A 83 -3.18 24.05 23.81
N ALA A 84 -3.88 23.60 24.85
CA ALA A 84 -4.15 24.45 25.99
C ALA A 84 -2.84 24.51 26.79
N ARG A 85 -1.97 25.46 26.43
CA ARG A 85 -0.98 25.97 27.37
C ARG A 85 -1.60 27.22 27.96
N ASP A 86 -2.28 26.95 29.06
CA ASP A 86 -2.53 27.88 30.13
C ASP A 86 -1.32 28.81 30.37
N PRO A 87 -1.57 30.11 30.60
CA PRO A 87 -0.81 30.86 31.58
C PRO A 87 -1.74 31.41 32.65
N GLU A 88 -1.72 30.80 33.83
CA GLU A 88 -2.20 31.37 35.08
C GLU A 88 -1.36 32.61 35.46
N ASN A 89 -2.08 33.63 35.97
CA ASN A 89 -1.63 34.70 36.86
C ASN A 89 -0.72 35.83 36.31
#